data_AF-A0A2W0BB55-F1
#
_entry.id   AF-A0A2W0BB55-F1
#
_cell.length_a   1.000
_cell.length_b   1.000
_cell.length_c   1.000
_cell.angle_alpha   90.00
_cell.angle_beta   90.00
_cell.angle_gamma   90.00
#
_symmetry.space_group_name_H-M   'P 1'
#
loop_
_entity.id
_entity.type
_entity.pdbx_description
1 polymer ?
#
loop_
_entity_poly.entity_id
_entity_poly.type
_entity_poly.pdbx_seq_one_letter_code
_entity_poly.pdbx_strand_id
1 'polypeptide(L)'
;MGRVANLVLVRIAVAIAILSFAIGSLFAWSLAAERNASESLAIIVNVSNTLDSVSQDELRRIFLGERSHWANGRRITLVMMEPGRPERKALLHDVCQMNETDYSHRILHGLFTGELFVSPKTLASPMGVRKFVFNVPGAIGYVRAVDVDETVKVLRVDGRLPEAKDYPLHIEQRTMK
;
A
#
# COMPACT_ATOMS: atom_id res chain seq x y z
N MET A 1 43.79 44.47 47.03
CA MET A 1 44.15 44.39 45.60
C MET A 1 44.37 42.93 45.16
N GLY A 2 43.30 42.16 44.96
CA GLY A 2 43.43 40.76 44.50
C GLY A 2 42.14 40.13 43.95
N ARG A 3 40.98 40.80 44.08
CA ARG A 3 39.68 40.28 43.59
C ARG A 3 39.17 40.98 42.33
N VAL A 4 39.82 42.06 41.88
CA VAL A 4 39.39 42.86 40.71
C VAL A 4 40.07 42.38 39.41
N ALA A 5 41.24 41.73 39.50
CA ALA A 5 41.98 41.22 38.34
C ALA A 5 41.34 39.96 37.70
N ASN A 6 40.75 39.06 38.50
CA ASN A 6 40.08 37.86 37.97
C ASN A 6 38.74 38.17 37.28
N LEU A 7 38.12 39.32 37.54
CA LEU A 7 36.86 39.71 36.90
C LEU A 7 37.07 40.37 35.53
N VAL A 8 38.25 40.92 35.25
CA VAL A 8 38.61 41.52 33.96
C VAL A 8 39.09 40.45 32.97
N LEU A 9 39.79 39.41 33.44
CA LEU A 9 40.21 38.26 32.62
C LEU A 9 39.03 37.38 32.17
N VAL A 10 38.02 37.17 33.02
CA VAL A 10 36.81 36.41 32.67
C VAL A 10 35.90 37.19 31.70
N ARG A 11 35.96 38.53 31.68
CA ARG A 11 35.15 39.35 30.77
C ARG A 11 35.72 39.49 29.35
N ILE A 12 37.00 39.24 29.14
CA ILE A 12 37.62 39.27 27.80
C ILE A 12 37.54 37.90 27.11
N ALA A 13 37.52 36.80 27.86
CA ALA A 13 37.29 35.46 27.30
C ALA A 13 35.87 35.25 26.74
N VAL A 14 34.90 36.08 27.13
CA VAL A 14 33.50 36.01 26.67
C VAL A 14 33.23 36.89 25.43
N ALA A 15 34.19 37.73 25.00
CA ALA A 15 33.98 38.66 23.89
C ALA A 15 34.73 38.31 22.57
N ILE A 16 35.64 37.33 22.57
CA ILE A 16 36.43 36.96 21.37
C ILE A 16 36.34 35.46 21.06
N ALA A 17 35.15 34.90 21.21
CA ALA A 17 34.74 33.68 20.52
C ALA A 17 33.36 33.87 19.86
N ILE A 18 33.04 35.12 19.50
CA ILE A 18 31.81 35.53 18.82
C ILE A 18 32.10 35.90 17.35
N LEU A 19 33.33 35.74 16.87
CA LEU A 19 33.70 36.21 15.53
C LEU A 19 34.69 35.30 14.80
N SER A 20 34.35 34.01 14.72
CA SER A 20 34.84 33.11 13.67
C SER A 20 33.77 32.06 13.40
N PHE A 21 33.30 32.04 12.16
CA PHE A 21 32.31 31.10 11.61
C PHE A 21 30.82 31.42 11.84
N ALA A 22 30.37 32.49 11.18
CA ALA A 22 29.11 32.41 10.44
C ALA A 22 29.06 31.10 9.65
N ILE A 23 28.09 30.22 9.96
CA ILE A 23 27.58 29.01 9.24
C ILE A 23 26.79 28.10 10.21
N GLY A 24 26.80 28.35 11.53
CA GLY A 24 25.88 27.70 12.48
C GLY A 24 24.44 28.18 12.40
N SER A 25 23.97 28.57 11.21
CA SER A 25 22.57 28.85 10.91
C SER A 25 21.76 27.58 11.14
N LEU A 26 20.73 27.74 11.99
CA LEU A 26 19.56 26.87 11.99
C LEU A 26 19.91 25.43 12.36
N PHE A 27 19.95 25.14 13.66
CA PHE A 27 19.53 23.83 14.15
C PHE A 27 18.03 23.70 13.83
N ALA A 28 17.72 23.56 12.53
CA ALA A 28 16.42 23.23 12.02
C ALA A 28 16.15 21.86 12.61
N TRP A 29 15.29 21.84 13.62
CA TRP A 29 14.57 20.66 14.03
C TRP A 29 13.80 20.21 12.80
N SER A 30 14.45 19.42 11.95
CA SER A 30 13.78 18.70 10.89
C SER A 30 12.97 17.65 11.63
N LEU A 31 11.76 18.04 12.04
CA LEU A 31 10.64 17.12 12.09
C LEU A 31 10.50 16.65 10.64
N ALA A 32 11.32 15.66 10.26
CA ALA A 32 10.92 14.72 9.25
C ALA A 32 9.60 14.20 9.79
N ALA A 33 8.50 14.79 9.32
CA ALA A 33 7.22 14.12 9.39
C ALA A 33 7.52 12.77 8.74
N GLU A 34 7.60 11.73 9.55
CA GLU A 34 7.33 10.39 9.10
C GLU A 34 5.96 10.53 8.45
N ARG A 35 5.98 10.77 7.14
CA ARG A 35 4.91 10.31 6.29
C ARG A 35 4.95 8.83 6.56
N ASN A 36 4.16 8.40 7.55
CA ASN A 36 3.53 7.10 7.52
C ASN A 36 2.91 7.10 6.14
N ALA A 37 3.66 6.59 5.16
CA ALA A 37 3.13 6.30 3.87
C ALA A 37 1.99 5.37 4.23
N SER A 38 0.76 5.87 4.16
CA SER A 38 -0.38 4.99 4.22
C SER A 38 -0.13 4.03 3.09
N GLU A 39 0.29 2.81 3.40
CA GLU A 39 0.55 1.78 2.41
C GLU A 39 -0.81 1.22 2.01
N SER A 40 -1.62 2.10 1.43
CA SER A 40 -2.95 1.80 0.93
C SER A 40 -2.81 0.74 -0.15
N LEU A 41 -3.69 -0.25 -0.09
CA LEU A 41 -3.73 -1.32 -1.08
C LEU A 41 -4.60 -0.90 -2.25
N ALA A 42 -3.99 -0.57 -3.39
CA ALA A 42 -4.72 -0.18 -4.58
C ALA A 42 -5.26 -1.41 -5.32
N ILE A 43 -6.56 -1.43 -5.63
CA ILE A 43 -7.16 -2.42 -6.51
C ILE A 43 -6.97 -1.95 -7.96
N ILE A 44 -6.37 -2.80 -8.77
CA ILE A 44 -6.04 -2.47 -10.16
C ILE A 44 -6.73 -3.42 -11.13
N VAL A 45 -7.19 -2.84 -12.24
CA VAL A 45 -7.75 -3.54 -13.39
C VAL A 45 -7.12 -3.06 -14.67
N ASN A 46 -7.37 -3.78 -15.76
CA ASN A 46 -6.97 -3.32 -17.07
C ASN A 46 -7.65 -1.98 -17.42
N VAL A 47 -6.94 -1.09 -18.11
CA VAL A 47 -7.46 0.22 -18.54
C VAL A 47 -8.72 0.15 -19.41
N SER A 48 -8.92 -0.96 -20.14
CA SER A 48 -10.12 -1.20 -20.96
C SER A 48 -11.36 -1.64 -20.16
N ASN A 49 -11.21 -1.92 -18.86
CA ASN A 49 -12.35 -2.19 -18.00
C ASN A 49 -13.16 -0.90 -17.81
N THR A 50 -14.49 -0.95 -17.98
CA THR A 50 -15.36 0.23 -17.89
C THR A 50 -15.83 0.54 -16.48
N LEU A 51 -15.57 -0.33 -15.51
CA LEU A 51 -15.94 -0.12 -14.11
C LEU A 51 -14.99 0.89 -13.46
N ASP A 52 -15.50 1.93 -12.82
CA ASP A 52 -14.66 2.96 -12.15
C ASP A 52 -14.68 2.84 -10.62
N SER A 53 -15.69 2.17 -10.08
CA SER A 53 -15.84 1.91 -8.65
C SER A 53 -16.43 0.53 -8.42
N VAL A 54 -16.04 -0.09 -7.32
CA VAL A 54 -16.53 -1.38 -6.84
C VAL A 54 -16.85 -1.27 -5.36
N SER A 55 -17.89 -1.94 -4.88
CA SER A 55 -18.14 -2.00 -3.43
C SER A 55 -17.24 -3.03 -2.76
N GLN A 56 -16.98 -2.89 -1.45
CA GLN A 56 -16.19 -3.89 -0.72
C GLN A 56 -16.84 -5.29 -0.75
N ASP A 57 -18.17 -5.38 -0.68
CA ASP A 57 -18.91 -6.64 -0.86
C ASP A 57 -18.72 -7.25 -2.25
N GLU A 58 -18.78 -6.44 -3.30
CA GLU A 58 -18.57 -6.92 -4.66
C GLU A 58 -17.13 -7.38 -4.86
N LEU A 59 -16.17 -6.64 -4.30
CA LEU A 59 -14.76 -6.99 -4.31
C LEU A 59 -14.51 -8.34 -3.61
N ARG A 60 -15.15 -8.57 -2.47
CA ARG A 60 -15.14 -9.86 -1.76
C ARG A 60 -15.65 -10.99 -2.64
N ARG A 61 -16.84 -10.84 -3.24
CA ARG A 61 -17.43 -11.85 -4.14
C ARG A 61 -16.51 -12.16 -5.33
N ILE A 62 -15.84 -11.14 -5.86
CA ILE A 62 -14.87 -11.30 -6.94
C ILE A 62 -13.66 -12.14 -6.46
N PHE A 63 -13.00 -11.76 -5.35
CA PHE A 63 -11.81 -12.46 -4.87
C PHE A 63 -12.09 -13.85 -4.28
N LEU A 64 -13.33 -14.14 -3.86
CA LEU A 64 -13.80 -15.48 -3.52
C LEU A 64 -14.26 -16.30 -4.73
N GLY A 65 -14.27 -15.69 -5.92
CA GLY A 65 -14.64 -16.34 -7.19
C GLY A 65 -16.14 -16.57 -7.39
N GLU A 66 -16.98 -16.03 -6.50
CA GLU A 66 -18.45 -16.05 -6.59
C GLU A 66 -18.97 -15.22 -7.77
N ARG A 67 -18.17 -14.24 -8.22
CA ARG A 67 -18.37 -13.53 -9.48
C ARG A 67 -17.26 -13.86 -10.47
N SER A 68 -17.65 -14.47 -11.60
CA SER A 68 -16.72 -14.93 -12.63
C SER A 68 -16.66 -14.04 -13.88
N HIS A 69 -17.59 -13.10 -14.03
CA HIS A 69 -17.68 -12.23 -15.21
C HIS A 69 -17.96 -10.77 -14.83
N TRP A 70 -17.35 -9.86 -15.59
CA TRP A 70 -17.67 -8.43 -15.60
C TRP A 70 -19.06 -8.20 -16.22
N ALA A 71 -19.64 -7.01 -15.99
CA ALA A 71 -20.96 -6.66 -16.52
C ALA A 71 -21.03 -6.69 -18.07
N ASN A 72 -19.89 -6.50 -18.74
CA ASN A 72 -19.75 -6.60 -20.19
C ASN A 72 -19.56 -8.04 -20.70
N GLY A 73 -19.73 -9.06 -19.85
CA GLY A 73 -19.57 -10.48 -20.20
C GLY A 73 -18.13 -10.97 -20.27
N ARG A 74 -17.12 -10.11 -20.05
CA ARG A 74 -15.72 -10.54 -20.03
C ARG A 74 -15.43 -11.35 -18.77
N ARG A 75 -14.76 -12.48 -18.91
CA ARG A 75 -14.32 -13.30 -17.78
C ARG A 75 -13.36 -12.54 -16.86
N ILE A 76 -13.57 -12.66 -15.56
CA ILE A 76 -12.67 -12.14 -14.51
C ILE A 76 -11.49 -13.09 -14.35
N THR A 77 -10.28 -12.53 -14.34
CA THR A 77 -9.06 -13.27 -13.99
C THR A 77 -8.45 -12.66 -12.73
N LEU A 78 -8.48 -13.42 -11.63
CA LEU A 78 -7.93 -12.98 -10.35
C LEU A 78 -6.42 -13.10 -10.38
N VAL A 79 -5.73 -12.04 -9.97
CA VAL A 79 -4.29 -12.03 -9.76
C VAL A 79 -4.02 -11.82 -8.28
N MET A 80 -3.28 -12.75 -7.70
CA MET A 80 -2.90 -12.73 -6.30
C MET A 80 -1.39 -12.63 -6.18
N MET A 81 -0.91 -11.95 -5.15
CA MET A 81 0.49 -12.09 -4.76
C MET A 81 0.74 -13.45 -4.09
N GLU A 82 2.00 -13.87 -4.06
CA GLU A 82 2.42 -15.08 -3.33
C GLU A 82 2.02 -15.05 -1.84
N PRO A 83 1.74 -16.22 -1.24
CA PRO A 83 1.52 -16.34 0.20
C PRO A 83 2.63 -15.69 1.03
N GLY A 84 2.25 -15.10 2.16
CA GLY A 84 3.19 -14.42 3.07
C GLY A 84 3.55 -12.98 2.67
N ARG A 85 3.11 -12.52 1.49
CA ARG A 85 3.24 -11.11 1.09
C ARG A 85 2.31 -10.22 1.92
N PRO A 86 2.78 -9.09 2.45
CA PRO A 86 1.96 -8.16 3.24
C PRO A 86 0.76 -7.63 2.45
N GLU A 87 0.91 -7.42 1.14
CA GLU A 87 -0.18 -7.01 0.25
C GLU A 87 -1.30 -8.06 0.21
N ARG A 88 -0.93 -9.35 0.17
CA ARG A 88 -1.89 -10.46 0.20
C ARG A 88 -2.54 -10.58 1.57
N LYS A 89 -1.77 -10.46 2.64
CA LYS A 89 -2.32 -10.49 4.01
C LYS A 89 -3.40 -9.40 4.18
N ALA A 90 -3.11 -8.18 3.73
CA ALA A 90 -4.06 -7.07 3.76
C ALA A 90 -5.33 -7.37 2.94
N LEU A 91 -5.18 -7.85 1.70
CA LEU A 91 -6.34 -8.24 0.88
C LEU A 91 -7.19 -9.31 1.57
N LEU A 92 -6.56 -10.38 2.07
CA LEU A 92 -7.30 -11.48 2.70
C LEU A 92 -8.02 -11.02 3.98
N HIS A 93 -7.40 -10.14 4.76
CA HIS A 93 -7.99 -9.58 5.96
C HIS A 93 -9.13 -8.59 5.64
N ASP A 94 -8.84 -7.54 4.87
CA ASP A 94 -9.75 -6.42 4.67
C ASP A 94 -10.90 -6.76 3.70
N VAL A 95 -10.65 -7.62 2.71
CA VAL A 95 -11.63 -7.96 1.66
C VAL A 95 -12.22 -9.35 1.90
N CYS A 96 -11.38 -10.38 1.98
CA CYS A 96 -11.86 -11.76 2.11
C CYS A 96 -12.29 -12.12 3.54
N GLN A 97 -11.93 -11.32 4.55
CA GLN A 97 -12.13 -11.60 5.98
C GLN A 97 -11.72 -13.06 6.34
N MET A 98 -10.59 -13.49 5.79
CA MET A 98 -10.05 -14.84 5.92
C MET A 98 -8.55 -14.76 6.17
N ASN A 99 -7.99 -15.79 6.82
CA ASN A 99 -6.55 -15.99 6.83
C ASN A 99 -6.10 -16.78 5.60
N GLU A 100 -4.78 -16.95 5.45
CA GLU A 100 -4.16 -17.65 4.31
C GLU A 100 -4.64 -19.10 4.17
N THR A 101 -4.78 -19.81 5.30
CA THR A 101 -5.22 -21.21 5.34
C THR A 101 -6.68 -21.34 4.91
N ASP A 102 -7.56 -20.50 5.46
CA ASP A 102 -8.99 -20.51 5.15
C ASP A 102 -9.23 -20.18 3.67
N TYR A 103 -8.53 -19.16 3.15
CA TYR A 103 -8.60 -18.81 1.73
C TYR A 103 -8.15 -19.98 0.85
N SER A 104 -7.01 -20.59 1.17
CA SER A 104 -6.47 -21.72 0.40
C SER A 104 -7.43 -22.92 0.41
N HIS A 105 -8.01 -23.24 1.56
CA HIS A 105 -9.00 -24.31 1.71
C HIS A 105 -10.28 -24.00 0.93
N ARG A 106 -10.78 -22.76 1.00
CA ARG A 106 -11.97 -22.29 0.25
C ARG A 106 -11.79 -22.42 -1.25
N ILE A 107 -10.64 -21.97 -1.78
CA ILE A 107 -10.36 -22.06 -3.21
C ILE A 107 -10.22 -23.52 -3.65
N LEU A 108 -9.51 -24.36 -2.88
CA LEU A 108 -9.36 -25.78 -3.18
C LEU A 108 -10.71 -26.51 -3.16
N HIS A 109 -11.53 -26.26 -2.15
CA HIS A 109 -12.87 -26.81 -2.04
C HIS A 109 -13.75 -26.38 -3.21
N GLY A 110 -13.74 -25.09 -3.56
CA GLY A 110 -14.52 -24.57 -4.68
C GLY A 110 -14.11 -25.18 -6.03
N LEU A 111 -12.82 -25.40 -6.26
CA LEU A 111 -12.33 -26.07 -7.46
C LEU A 111 -12.75 -27.55 -7.51
N PHE A 112 -12.70 -28.25 -6.37
CA PHE A 112 -13.06 -29.66 -6.29
C PHE A 112 -14.57 -29.89 -6.45
N THR A 113 -15.39 -29.02 -5.88
CA THR A 113 -16.86 -29.07 -5.97
C THR A 113 -17.42 -28.50 -7.27
N GLY A 114 -16.60 -27.80 -8.06
CA GLY A 114 -17.01 -27.15 -9.30
C GLY A 114 -17.71 -25.80 -9.11
N GLU A 115 -17.74 -25.25 -7.89
CA GLU A 115 -18.17 -23.87 -7.64
C GLU A 115 -17.22 -22.85 -8.29
N LEU A 116 -15.93 -23.17 -8.32
CA LEU A 116 -14.88 -22.38 -8.95
C LEU A 116 -14.33 -23.16 -10.15
N PHE A 117 -14.15 -22.47 -11.27
CA PHE A 117 -13.64 -23.09 -12.49
C PHE A 117 -12.17 -22.79 -12.77
N VAL A 118 -11.62 -21.71 -12.18
CA VAL A 118 -10.25 -21.26 -12.44
C VAL A 118 -9.63 -20.79 -11.14
N SER A 119 -8.41 -21.27 -10.88
CA SER A 119 -7.60 -20.82 -9.75
C SER A 119 -7.03 -19.41 -10.03
N PRO A 120 -6.90 -18.55 -9.01
CA PRO A 120 -6.22 -17.27 -9.16
C PRO A 120 -4.78 -17.42 -9.67
N LYS A 121 -4.34 -16.48 -10.50
CA LYS A 121 -2.95 -16.40 -10.94
C LYS A 121 -2.08 -15.82 -9.83
N THR A 122 -1.16 -16.62 -9.30
CA THR A 122 -0.19 -16.18 -8.29
C THR A 122 1.06 -15.58 -8.95
N LEU A 123 1.52 -14.43 -8.45
CA LEU A 123 2.72 -13.73 -8.93
C LEU A 123 3.58 -13.23 -7.76
N ALA A 124 4.90 -13.24 -7.93
CA ALA A 124 5.86 -12.92 -6.87
C ALA A 124 6.07 -11.42 -6.62
N SER A 125 5.77 -10.55 -7.60
CA SER A 125 6.14 -9.13 -7.55
C SER A 125 5.02 -8.17 -7.99
N PRO A 126 4.96 -6.95 -7.44
CA PRO A 126 4.01 -5.92 -7.87
C PRO A 126 4.13 -5.58 -9.35
N MET A 127 5.36 -5.50 -9.88
CA MET A 127 5.61 -5.32 -11.32
C MET A 127 4.98 -6.45 -12.15
N GLY A 128 5.10 -7.70 -11.69
CA GLY A 128 4.46 -8.85 -12.34
C GLY A 128 2.94 -8.71 -12.37
N VAL A 129 2.33 -8.30 -11.25
CA VAL A 129 0.88 -8.05 -11.15
C VAL A 129 0.46 -6.97 -12.15
N ARG A 130 1.10 -5.79 -12.16
CA ARG A 130 0.79 -4.72 -13.12
C ARG A 130 0.90 -5.18 -14.56
N LYS A 131 2.02 -5.83 -14.91
CA LYS A 131 2.26 -6.30 -16.27
C LYS A 131 1.21 -7.33 -16.70
N PHE A 132 0.78 -8.21 -15.80
CA PHE A 132 -0.30 -9.15 -16.10
C PHE A 132 -1.63 -8.43 -16.31
N VAL A 133 -1.99 -7.50 -15.42
CA VAL A 133 -3.23 -6.71 -15.51
C VAL A 133 -3.28 -5.87 -16.80
N PHE A 134 -2.15 -5.27 -17.19
CA PHE A 134 -2.00 -4.55 -18.45
C PHE A 134 -2.25 -5.45 -19.68
N ASN A 135 -1.72 -6.68 -19.68
CA ASN A 135 -1.83 -7.59 -20.83
C ASN A 135 -3.15 -8.38 -20.88
N VAL A 136 -3.88 -8.49 -19.77
CA VAL A 136 -5.09 -9.31 -19.65
C VAL A 136 -6.30 -8.41 -19.38
N PRO A 137 -7.13 -8.08 -20.39
CA PRO A 137 -8.26 -7.16 -20.24
C PRO A 137 -9.28 -7.52 -19.16
N GLY A 138 -9.40 -8.80 -18.81
CA GLY A 138 -10.32 -9.29 -17.78
C GLY A 138 -9.71 -9.35 -16.38
N ALA A 139 -8.44 -9.00 -16.22
CA ALA A 139 -7.73 -9.19 -14.97
C ALA A 139 -8.05 -8.12 -13.92
N ILE A 140 -8.06 -8.58 -12.67
CA ILE A 140 -8.08 -7.75 -11.47
C ILE A 140 -6.99 -8.24 -10.53
N GLY A 141 -6.27 -7.31 -9.93
CA GLY A 141 -5.26 -7.58 -8.93
C GLY A 141 -5.14 -6.42 -7.96
N TYR A 142 -4.07 -6.42 -7.19
CA TYR A 142 -3.80 -5.39 -6.20
C TYR A 142 -2.30 -5.19 -6.06
N VAL A 143 -1.91 -3.96 -5.73
CA VAL A 143 -0.53 -3.54 -5.45
C VAL A 143 -0.56 -2.45 -4.38
N ARG A 144 0.59 -2.07 -3.84
CA ARG A 144 0.69 -0.86 -3.02
C ARG A 144 0.33 0.34 -3.88
N ALA A 145 -0.32 1.36 -3.32
CA ALA A 145 -0.64 2.59 -4.06
C ALA A 145 0.61 3.23 -4.70
N VAL A 146 1.76 3.19 -4.01
CA VAL A 146 3.05 3.68 -4.51
C VAL A 146 3.60 2.88 -5.69
N ASP A 147 3.15 1.63 -5.85
CA ASP A 147 3.54 0.74 -6.93
C ASP A 147 2.56 0.82 -8.11
N VAL A 148 1.64 1.80 -8.17
CA VAL A 148 0.77 1.99 -9.33
C VAL A 148 1.48 2.84 -10.40
N ASP A 149 1.23 2.55 -11.68
CA ASP A 149 1.65 3.38 -12.81
C ASP A 149 0.52 3.52 -13.84
N GLU A 150 0.75 4.29 -14.90
CA GLU A 150 -0.23 4.62 -15.95
C GLU A 150 -0.66 3.41 -16.81
N THR A 151 -0.01 2.26 -16.66
CA THR A 151 -0.34 1.05 -17.46
C THR A 151 -1.60 0.35 -16.97
N VAL A 152 -2.08 0.68 -15.77
CA VAL A 152 -3.24 0.04 -15.14
C VAL A 152 -4.21 1.08 -14.62
N LYS A 153 -5.49 0.71 -14.52
CA LYS A 153 -6.52 1.57 -13.93
C LYS A 153 -6.76 1.18 -12.48
N VAL A 154 -6.76 2.16 -11.59
CA VAL A 154 -7.16 1.98 -10.18
C VAL A 154 -8.68 2.01 -10.08
N LEU A 155 -9.27 1.01 -9.45
CA LEU A 155 -10.69 1.03 -9.07
C LEU A 155 -10.86 1.76 -7.75
N ARG A 156 -11.91 2.60 -7.67
CA ARG A 156 -12.38 3.11 -6.39
C ARG A 156 -13.02 1.98 -5.58
N VAL A 157 -12.75 1.92 -4.29
CA VAL A 157 -13.43 1.00 -3.37
C VAL A 157 -14.41 1.82 -2.54
N ASP A 158 -15.70 1.52 -2.64
CA ASP A 158 -16.79 2.31 -2.05
C ASP A 158 -16.67 3.82 -2.40
N GLY A 159 -16.34 4.11 -3.66
CA GLY A 159 -16.19 5.48 -4.18
C GLY A 159 -14.85 6.16 -3.85
N ARG A 160 -13.97 5.51 -3.08
CA ARG A 160 -12.72 6.11 -2.57
C ARG A 160 -11.49 5.62 -3.34
N LEU A 161 -10.55 6.52 -3.56
CA LEU A 161 -9.22 6.19 -4.08
C LEU A 161 -8.24 5.89 -2.93
N PRO A 162 -7.12 5.20 -3.20
CA PRO A 162 -6.13 4.84 -2.18
C PRO A 162 -5.54 6.03 -1.39
N GLU A 163 -5.56 7.24 -1.96
CA GLU A 163 -5.07 8.47 -1.33
C GLU A 163 -6.09 9.09 -0.35
N ALA A 164 -7.34 8.61 -0.33
CA ALA A 164 -8.36 9.12 0.57
C ALA A 164 -8.09 8.68 2.01
N LYS A 165 -8.30 9.58 2.97
CA LYS A 165 -8.08 9.32 4.41
C LYS A 165 -8.95 8.18 4.97
N ASP A 166 -10.13 7.98 4.40
CA ASP A 166 -11.11 6.98 4.79
C ASP A 166 -11.16 5.79 3.82
N TYR A 167 -10.12 5.59 3.02
CA TYR A 167 -10.00 4.42 2.14
C TYR A 167 -10.00 3.12 2.97
N PRO A 168 -10.70 2.05 2.57
CA PRO A 168 -10.87 0.90 3.46
C PRO A 168 -9.69 -0.08 3.50
N LEU A 169 -8.79 -0.09 2.50
CA LEU A 169 -7.79 -1.15 2.36
C LEU A 169 -6.38 -0.67 2.72
N HIS A 170 -5.78 -1.27 3.75
CA HIS A 170 -4.49 -0.84 4.28
C HIS A 170 -3.55 -2.00 4.52
N ILE A 171 -2.28 -1.80 4.18
CA ILE A 171 -1.23 -2.76 4.54
C ILE A 171 -0.77 -2.43 5.96
N GLU A 172 -0.97 -3.38 6.88
CA GLU A 172 -0.43 -3.26 8.24
C GLU A 172 1.09 -3.10 8.19
N GLN A 173 1.57 -1.94 8.64
CA GLN A 173 2.98 -1.75 8.99
C GLN A 173 3.26 -2.70 10.17
N ARG A 174 4.10 -3.70 9.97
CA ARG A 174 4.56 -4.54 11.08
C ARG A 174 5.35 -3.64 12.03
N THR A 175 4.68 -3.09 13.05
CA THR A 175 5.36 -2.42 14.15
C THR A 175 6.21 -3.47 14.84
N MET A 176 7.51 -3.51 14.52
CA MET A 176 8.44 -4.26 15.33
C MET A 176 8.46 -3.57 16.69
N LYS A 177 7.84 -4.21 17.69
CA LYS A 177 8.10 -3.93 19.10
C LYS A 177 9.42 -4.59 19.49
#